data_AF-A0AAX2ZKB3-F1
#
_entry.id   AF-A0AAX2ZKB3-F1
#
_cell.length_a   1.000
_cell.length_b   1.000
_cell.length_c   1.000
_cell.angle_alpha   90.00
_cell.angle_beta   90.00
_cell.angle_gamma   90.00
#
_symmetry.space_group_name_H-M   'P 1'
#
loop_
_entity.id
_entity.type
_entity.pdbx_description
1 polymer ?
#
loop_
_entity_poly.entity_id
_entity_poly.type
_entity_poly.pdbx_seq_one_letter_code
_entity_poly.pdbx_strand_id
1 'polypeptide(L)' 'MDKSELEALKKEIEEVRELINTYIEYPEIFKDELVESSKKIDMLINEYIKRASDPQ' A
#
# COMPACT_ATOMS: atom_id res chain seq x y z
N MET A 1 12.04 -4.79 -17.15
CA MET A 1 11.16 -4.21 -16.11
C MET A 1 11.26 -2.71 -16.07
N ASP A 2 10.11 -2.03 -16.01
CA ASP A 2 10.06 -0.58 -16.03
C ASP A 2 10.22 -0.03 -14.60
N LYS A 3 11.39 0.54 -14.31
CA LYS A 3 11.72 1.16 -13.01
C LYS A 3 10.67 2.20 -12.61
N SER A 4 10.01 2.83 -13.59
CA SER A 4 8.93 3.79 -13.37
C SER A 4 7.71 3.16 -12.69
N GLU A 5 7.35 1.92 -13.04
CA GLU A 5 6.20 1.24 -12.43
C GLU A 5 6.47 0.85 -10.98
N LEU A 6 7.70 0.42 -10.68
CA LEU A 6 8.10 0.04 -9.32
C LEU A 6 8.12 1.26 -8.38
N GLU A 7 8.58 2.41 -8.87
CA GLU A 7 8.53 3.68 -8.12
C GLU A 7 7.10 4.19 -7.93
N ALA A 8 6.24 4.05 -8.95
CA ALA A 8 4.82 4.40 -8.80
C ALA A 8 4.14 3.54 -7.74
N LEU A 9 4.39 2.24 -7.75
CA LEU A 9 3.84 1.30 -6.76
C LEU A 9 4.35 1.61 -5.35
N LYS A 10 5.64 1.96 -5.21
CA LYS A 10 6.21 2.39 -3.93
C LYS A 10 5.56 3.66 -3.40
N LYS A 11 5.30 4.64 -4.28
CA LYS A 11 4.58 5.87 -3.92
C LYS A 11 3.16 5.58 -3.44
N GLU A 12 2.45 4.68 -4.12
CA GLU A 12 1.09 4.29 -3.71
C GLU A 12 1.09 3.57 -2.35
N ILE A 13 2.08 2.72 -2.07
CA ILE A 13 2.24 2.08 -0.75
C ILE A 13 2.39 3.12 0.37
N GLU A 14 3.23 4.14 0.17
CA GLU A 14 3.41 5.20 1.18
C GLU A 14 2.15 6.04 1.35
N GLU A 15 1.43 6.36 0.28
CA GLU A 15 0.14 7.09 0.36
C GLU A 15 -0.89 6.30 1.18
N VAL A 16 -1.03 4.99 0.95
CA VAL A 16 -1.95 4.14 1.74
C VAL A 16 -1.47 4.03 3.20
N ARG A 17 -0.16 4.01 3.44
CA ARG A 17 0.39 3.99 4.80
C ARG A 17 0.08 5.27 5.58
N GLU A 18 0.17 6.43 4.94
CA GLU A 18 -0.22 7.71 5.55
C GLU A 18 -1.72 7.76 5.89
N LEU A 19 -2.58 7.21 5.02
CA LEU A 19 -4.01 7.07 5.30
C LEU A 19 -4.26 6.16 6.51
N ILE A 20 -3.61 4.99 6.56
CA ILE A 20 -3.71 4.08 7.72
C ILE A 20 -3.28 4.80 9.00
N ASN A 21 -2.17 5.55 8.97
CA ASN A 21 -1.70 6.32 10.13
C ASN A 21 -2.72 7.34 10.60
N THR A 22 -3.48 7.95 9.68
CA THR A 22 -4.57 8.87 10.03
C THR A 22 -5.76 8.12 10.64
N TYR A 23 -6.13 6.97 10.06
CA TYR A 23 -7.29 6.19 10.52
C TYR A 23 -7.08 5.56 11.89
N ILE A 24 -5.86 5.14 12.23
CA ILE A 24 -5.55 4.59 13.57
C ILE A 24 -5.66 5.63 14.69
N GLU A 25 -5.62 6.93 14.39
CA GLU A 25 -5.87 7.97 15.38
C GLU A 25 -7.36 8.03 15.78
N TYR A 26 -8.27 7.62 14.87
CA TYR A 26 -9.71 7.66 15.07
C TYR A 26 -10.40 6.36 14.61
N PRO A 27 -10.05 5.21 15.22
CA PRO A 27 -10.48 3.88 14.74
C PRO A 27 -11.99 3.66 14.87
N GLU A 28 -12.66 4.37 15.78
CA GLU A 28 -14.12 4.32 15.95
C GLU A 28 -14.87 4.94 14.75
N ILE A 29 -14.22 5.87 14.04
CA ILE A 29 -14.79 6.57 12.89
C ILE A 29 -14.41 5.85 11.60
N PHE A 30 -13.15 5.44 11.49
CA PHE A 30 -12.57 4.93 10.24
C PHE A 30 -12.36 3.42 10.22
N LYS A 31 -13.13 2.66 11.01
CA LYS A 31 -12.91 1.22 11.18
C LYS A 31 -12.88 0.48 9.83
N ASP A 32 -13.83 0.79 8.95
CA ASP A 32 -13.96 0.11 7.67
C ASP A 32 -12.84 0.55 6.71
N GLU A 33 -12.52 1.84 6.66
CA GLU A 33 -11.42 2.40 5.89
C GLU A 33 -10.05 1.85 6.34
N LEU A 34 -9.88 1.59 7.64
CA LEU A 34 -8.70 0.93 8.20
C LEU A 34 -8.55 -0.49 7.66
N VAL A 35 -9.65 -1.26 7.65
CA VAL A 35 -9.66 -2.64 7.13
C VAL A 35 -9.42 -2.66 5.62
N GLU A 36 -10.06 -1.76 4.87
CA GLU A 36 -9.89 -1.64 3.42
C GLU A 36 -8.47 -1.22 3.05
N SER A 37 -7.94 -0.19 3.71
CA SER A 37 -6.58 0.29 3.47
C SER A 37 -5.54 -0.74 3.87
N SER A 38 -5.75 -1.49 4.96
CA SER A 38 -4.89 -2.60 5.35
C SER A 38 -4.87 -3.71 4.30
N LYS A 39 -6.02 -4.07 3.71
CA LYS A 39 -6.05 -5.05 2.61
C LYS A 39 -5.35 -4.51 1.36
N LYS A 40 -5.56 -3.22 1.06
CA LYS A 40 -4.95 -2.57 -0.10
C LYS A 40 -3.42 -2.54 0.02
N ILE A 41 -2.88 -2.15 1.17
CA ILE A 41 -1.43 -2.09 1.36
C ILE A 41 -0.78 -3.47 1.27
N ASP A 42 -1.43 -4.51 1.80
CA ASP A 42 -0.95 -5.90 1.67
C ASP A 42 -0.91 -6.33 0.19
N MET A 43 -1.94 -6.01 -0.60
CA MET A 43 -1.95 -6.30 -2.03
C MET A 43 -0.82 -5.58 -2.78
N LEU A 44 -0.63 -4.28 -2.52
CA LEU A 44 0.41 -3.47 -3.16
C LEU A 44 1.82 -3.95 -2.79
N ILE A 45 2.07 -4.31 -1.53
CA ILE A 45 3.35 -4.86 -1.09
C ILE A 45 3.63 -6.19 -1.77
N ASN A 46 2.64 -7.08 -1.86
CA ASN A 46 2.80 -8.37 -2.55
C ASN A 46 3.10 -8.16 -4.05
N GLU A 47 2.43 -7.21 -4.69
CA GLU A 47 2.71 -6.84 -6.07
C GLU A 47 4.12 -6.24 -6.22
N TYR A 48 4.55 -5.40 -5.28
CA TYR A 48 5.88 -4.80 -5.26
C TYR A 48 6.94 -5.88 -5.17
N ILE A 49 6.79 -6.81 -4.24
CA ILE A 49 7.71 -7.93 -4.05
C ILE A 49 7.75 -8.77 -5.33
N LYS A 50 6.60 -9.14 -5.90
CA LYS A 50 6.54 -9.91 -7.14
C LYS A 50 7.26 -9.19 -8.29
N ARG A 51 7.00 -7.90 -8.47
CA ARG A 51 7.65 -7.08 -9.51
C ARG A 51 9.12 -6.76 -9.20
N ALA A 52 9.57 -6.81 -7.95
CA ALA A 52 10.97 -6.61 -7.60
C ALA A 52 11.79 -7.91 -7.69
N SER A 53 11.13 -9.06 -7.55
CA SER A 53 11.76 -10.39 -7.48
C SER A 53 11.66 -11.21 -8.76
N ASP A 54 11.04 -10.69 -9.82
CA ASP A 54 10.96 -11.31 -11.15
C ASP A 54 11.99 -10.65 -12.08
N PRO A 55 13.25 -11.14 -12.14
CA PRO A 55 14.26 -10.55 -12.99
C PRO A 55 13.96 -10.93 -14.43
N GLN A 56 13.39 -9.99 -15.20
CA GLN A 56 13.44 -10.07 -16.66
C GLN A 56 14.88 -10.01 -17.15
#